data_AF-A0A0F2SE18-F1
#
_entry.id   AF-A0A0F2SE18-F1
#
_cell.length_a   1.000
_cell.length_b   1.000
_cell.length_c   1.000
_cell.angle_alpha   90.00
_cell.angle_beta   90.00
_cell.angle_gamma   90.00
#
_symmetry.space_group_name_H-M   'P 1'
#
loop_
_entity.id
_entity.type
_entity.pdbx_description
1 polymer ?
#
loop_
_entity_poly.entity_id
_entity_poly.type
_entity_poly.pdbx_seq_one_letter_code
_entity_poly.pdbx_strand_id
1 'polypeptide(L)'
;MEVVIGLVMIAGALVIIGYPLIQKDIHNLKVKPAKNKPLGYEQQKEIVMSSIGEIEFDFNMNKLTVDDYQELKALYKEKAVRLLKDKDKVSGVNEKDLVRKLEEEIEADLKSLKGSDADELG
;
A
#
# COMPACT_ATOMS: atom_id res chain seq x y z
N MET A 1 -48.79 -17.32 32.82
CA MET A 1 -48.12 -16.02 32.60
C MET A 1 -46.61 -16.17 32.54
N GLU A 2 -45.97 -16.89 33.48
CA GLU A 2 -44.52 -17.09 33.49
C GLU A 2 -43.94 -17.72 32.20
N VAL A 3 -44.58 -18.76 31.67
CA VAL A 3 -44.14 -19.41 30.41
C VAL A 3 -44.21 -18.45 29.22
N VAL A 4 -45.22 -17.58 29.19
CA VAL A 4 -45.41 -16.58 28.12
C VAL A 4 -44.32 -15.51 28.21
N ILE A 5 -44.00 -15.06 29.43
CA ILE A 5 -42.93 -14.09 29.68
C ILE A 5 -41.57 -14.65 29.27
N GLY A 6 -41.29 -15.91 29.60
CA GLY A 6 -40.06 -16.59 29.20
C GLY A 6 -39.91 -16.69 27.68
N LEU A 7 -40.99 -17.01 26.98
CA LEU A 7 -41.00 -17.11 25.51
C LEU A 7 -40.72 -15.76 24.83
N VAL A 8 -41.28 -14.67 25.38
CA VAL A 8 -41.05 -13.30 24.88
C VAL A 8 -39.61 -12.86 25.10
N MET A 9 -39.01 -13.18 26.26
CA MET A 9 -37.60 -12.88 26.56
C MET A 9 -36.65 -13.60 25.59
N ILE A 10 -36.90 -14.88 25.31
CA ILE A 10 -36.08 -15.68 24.38
C ILE A 10 -36.21 -15.13 22.96
N ALA A 11 -37.43 -14.83 22.51
CA ALA A 11 -37.65 -14.24 21.20
C ALA A 11 -36.96 -12.87 21.06
N GLY A 12 -37.03 -12.02 22.09
CA GLY A 12 -36.35 -10.73 22.12
C GLY A 12 -34.83 -10.87 22.03
N ALA A 13 -34.22 -11.80 22.78
CA ALA A 13 -32.79 -12.06 22.72
C ALA A 13 -32.34 -12.53 21.33
N LEU A 14 -33.11 -13.43 20.69
CA LEU A 14 -32.83 -13.91 19.34
C LEU A 14 -32.93 -12.79 18.30
N VAL A 15 -33.87 -11.85 18.46
CA VAL A 15 -33.97 -10.69 17.56
C VAL A 15 -32.76 -9.76 17.75
N ILE A 16 -32.37 -9.45 18.99
CA ILE A 16 -31.24 -8.55 19.27
C ILE A 16 -29.91 -9.11 18.76
N ILE A 17 -29.72 -10.44 18.84
CA ILE A 17 -28.49 -11.11 18.40
C ILE A 17 -28.54 -11.42 16.89
N GLY A 18 -29.69 -11.82 16.36
CA GLY A 18 -29.89 -12.14 14.95
C GLY A 18 -29.89 -10.91 14.04
N TYR A 19 -30.38 -9.77 14.53
CA TYR A 19 -30.43 -8.51 13.80
C TYR A 19 -29.03 -8.03 13.32
N PRO A 20 -27.99 -7.93 14.16
CA PRO A 20 -26.65 -7.55 13.71
C PRO A 20 -25.98 -8.64 12.86
N LEU A 21 -26.39 -9.91 12.98
CA LEU A 21 -25.82 -11.01 12.21
C LEU A 21 -26.34 -11.05 10.75
N ILE A 22 -27.59 -10.61 10.54
CA ILE A 22 -28.21 -10.50 9.21
C ILE A 22 -27.81 -9.18 8.53
N GLN A 23 -27.44 -8.16 9.30
CA GLN A 23 -26.81 -6.95 8.79
C GLN A 23 -25.36 -7.23 8.36
N LYS A 24 -25.20 -7.79 7.17
CA LYS A 24 -23.93 -7.85 6.42
C LYS A 24 -23.46 -6.47 5.92
N ASP A 25 -23.79 -5.40 6.65
CA ASP A 25 -23.37 -4.03 6.33
C ASP A 25 -22.15 -3.62 7.17
N ILE A 26 -21.15 -4.50 7.26
CA ILE A 26 -19.78 -4.09 7.58
C ILE A 26 -19.10 -3.67 6.27
N HIS A 27 -19.65 -2.64 5.64
CA HIS A 27 -18.95 -1.84 4.63
C HIS A 27 -19.42 -0.38 4.56
N ASN A 28 -20.12 0.08 5.60
CA ASN A 28 -20.50 1.49 5.75
C ASN A 28 -20.04 2.04 7.10
N LEU A 29 -18.82 1.68 7.52
CA LEU A 29 -18.03 2.65 8.25
C LEU A 29 -17.90 3.85 7.30
N LYS A 30 -18.77 4.86 7.46
CA LYS A 30 -18.46 6.23 7.07
C LYS A 30 -17.28 6.67 7.94
N VAL A 31 -16.11 6.08 7.69
CA VAL A 31 -14.87 6.82 7.72
C VAL A 31 -15.20 7.98 6.81
N LYS A 32 -15.44 9.17 7.38
CA LYS A 32 -15.32 10.40 6.59
C LYS A 32 -14.04 10.16 5.81
N PRO A 33 -14.05 10.05 4.47
CA PRO A 33 -12.79 9.98 3.77
C PRO A 33 -12.08 11.20 4.29
N ALA A 34 -11.01 10.98 5.06
CA ALA A 34 -10.07 12.04 5.28
C ALA A 34 -9.88 12.62 3.88
N LYS A 35 -9.90 13.94 3.76
CA LYS A 35 -9.49 14.60 2.52
C LYS A 35 -8.00 14.26 2.34
N ASN A 36 -7.72 12.99 2.07
CA ASN A 36 -6.50 12.45 1.58
C ASN A 36 -6.55 12.98 0.16
N LYS A 37 -6.01 14.18 0.04
CA LYS A 37 -5.62 14.73 -1.25
C LYS A 37 -4.96 13.55 -1.96
N PRO A 38 -5.45 13.14 -3.14
CA PRO A 38 -4.82 12.03 -3.85
C PRO A 38 -3.33 12.34 -3.89
N LEU A 39 -2.53 11.41 -3.34
CA LEU A 39 -1.08 11.58 -3.26
C LEU A 39 -0.61 12.00 -4.66
N GLY A 40 0.25 13.02 -4.73
CA GLY A 40 0.80 13.45 -6.01
C GLY A 40 1.55 12.30 -6.68
N TYR A 41 1.68 12.33 -8.00
CA TYR A 41 2.43 11.32 -8.74
C TYR A 41 3.83 11.07 -8.14
N GLU A 42 4.55 12.14 -7.79
CA GLU A 42 5.88 12.05 -7.18
C GLU A 42 5.86 11.32 -5.83
N GLN A 43 4.84 11.59 -4.99
CA GLN A 43 4.68 10.90 -3.71
C GLN A 43 4.35 9.43 -3.89
N GLN A 44 3.52 9.09 -4.89
CA GLN A 44 3.23 7.68 -5.21
C GLN A 44 4.47 6.96 -5.75
N LYS A 45 5.29 7.65 -6.57
CA LYS A 45 6.55 7.13 -7.11
C LYS A 45 7.52 6.83 -5.97
N GLU A 46 7.73 7.81 -5.09
CA GLU A 46 8.60 7.69 -3.91
C GLU A 46 8.18 6.51 -3.03
N ILE A 47 6.88 6.38 -2.72
CA ILE A 47 6.37 5.27 -1.89
C ILE A 47 6.65 3.91 -2.54
N VAL A 48 6.36 3.76 -3.84
CA VAL A 48 6.56 2.48 -4.54
C VAL A 48 8.05 2.14 -4.62
N MET A 49 8.91 3.12 -4.88
CA MET A 49 10.35 2.91 -4.97
C MET A 49 10.97 2.58 -3.61
N SER A 50 10.59 3.31 -2.55
CA SER A 50 11.01 3.01 -1.17
C SER A 50 10.59 1.59 -0.77
N SER A 51 9.35 1.20 -1.10
CA SER A 51 8.84 -0.14 -0.80
C SER A 51 9.66 -1.25 -1.46
N ILE A 52 10.11 -1.04 -2.71
CA ILE A 52 10.99 -2.01 -3.38
C ILE A 52 12.32 -2.13 -2.65
N GLY A 53 12.90 -1.00 -2.23
CA GLY A 53 14.15 -0.99 -1.45
C GLY A 53 14.01 -1.70 -0.10
N GLU A 54 12.90 -1.50 0.60
CA GLU A 54 12.60 -2.20 1.86
C GLU A 54 12.47 -3.71 1.65
N ILE A 55 11.79 -4.16 0.59
CA ILE A 55 11.66 -5.58 0.24
C ILE A 55 13.05 -6.22 -0.02
N GLU A 56 13.93 -5.52 -0.73
CA GLU A 56 15.30 -6.00 -1.00
C GLU A 56 16.15 -6.04 0.26
N PHE A 57 16.02 -5.04 1.11
CA PHE A 57 16.68 -4.99 2.41
C PHE A 57 16.23 -6.15 3.31
N ASP A 58 14.92 -6.39 3.42
CA ASP A 58 14.38 -7.46 4.26
C ASP A 58 14.76 -8.86 3.74
N PHE A 59 14.83 -9.04 2.41
CA PHE A 59 15.38 -10.26 1.82
C PHE A 59 16.87 -10.44 2.14
N ASN A 60 17.68 -9.40 1.98
CA ASN A 60 19.11 -9.45 2.33
C ASN A 60 19.35 -9.69 3.83
N MET A 61 18.41 -9.29 4.68
CA MET A 61 18.40 -9.59 6.11
C MET A 61 17.88 -10.99 6.46
N ASN A 62 17.58 -11.83 5.47
CA ASN A 62 16.95 -13.15 5.64
C ASN A 62 15.61 -13.11 6.41
N LYS A 63 14.88 -11.99 6.36
CA LYS A 63 13.52 -11.88 6.93
C LYS A 63 12.43 -12.38 5.99
N LEU A 64 12.74 -12.47 4.69
CA LEU A 64 11.85 -12.94 3.65
C LEU A 64 12.40 -14.23 3.02
N THR A 65 11.50 -15.14 2.69
CA THR A 65 11.86 -16.29 1.86
C THR A 65 12.08 -15.85 0.42
N VAL A 66 12.77 -16.68 -0.38
CA VAL A 66 12.99 -16.39 -1.81
C VAL A 66 11.67 -16.29 -2.56
N ASP A 67 10.70 -17.12 -2.22
CA ASP A 67 9.38 -17.15 -2.88
C ASP A 67 8.59 -15.88 -2.56
N ASP A 68 8.52 -15.49 -1.29
CA ASP A 68 7.84 -14.26 -0.85
C ASP A 68 8.50 -13.02 -1.44
N TYR A 69 9.84 -13.00 -1.48
CA TYR A 69 10.61 -11.91 -2.09
C TYR A 69 10.28 -11.76 -3.57
N GLN A 70 10.25 -12.86 -4.32
CA GLN A 70 9.94 -12.80 -5.75
C GLN A 70 8.51 -12.31 -6.01
N GLU A 71 7.54 -12.77 -5.22
CA GLU A 71 6.15 -12.34 -5.33
C GLU A 71 5.99 -10.84 -5.00
N LEU A 72 6.53 -10.40 -3.86
CA LEU A 72 6.47 -9.01 -3.42
C LEU A 72 7.19 -8.07 -4.40
N LYS A 73 8.38 -8.45 -4.85
CA LYS A 73 9.15 -7.67 -5.83
C LYS A 73 8.43 -7.56 -7.17
N ALA A 74 7.83 -8.64 -7.66
CA ALA A 74 7.06 -8.63 -8.90
C ALA A 74 5.84 -7.69 -8.81
N LEU A 75 5.09 -7.77 -7.70
CA LEU A 75 3.91 -6.95 -7.46
C LEU A 75 4.24 -5.45 -7.42
N TYR A 76 5.29 -5.07 -6.71
CA TYR A 76 5.68 -3.66 -6.59
C TYR A 76 6.34 -3.12 -7.86
N LYS A 77 7.08 -3.96 -8.59
CA LYS A 77 7.60 -3.60 -9.91
C LYS A 77 6.47 -3.34 -10.91
N GLU A 78 5.42 -4.17 -10.89
CA GLU A 78 4.23 -3.92 -11.73
C GLU A 78 3.55 -2.61 -11.37
N LYS A 79 3.41 -2.29 -10.08
CA LYS A 79 2.87 -0.99 -9.62
C LYS A 79 3.73 0.17 -10.11
N ALA A 80 5.06 0.06 -10.07
CA ALA A 80 5.96 1.09 -10.59
C ALA A 80 5.79 1.31 -12.10
N VAL A 81 5.69 0.23 -12.88
CA VAL A 81 5.46 0.29 -14.33
C VAL A 81 4.11 0.92 -14.66
N ARG A 82 3.05 0.53 -13.95
CA ARG A 82 1.71 1.14 -14.14
C ARG A 82 1.73 2.63 -13.81
N LEU A 83 2.38 3.01 -12.71
CA LEU A 83 2.49 4.42 -12.31
C LEU A 83 3.23 5.25 -13.39
N LEU A 84 4.35 4.75 -13.90
CA LEU A 84 5.11 5.39 -15.00
C LEU A 84 4.27 5.52 -16.27
N LYS A 85 3.51 4.49 -16.64
CA LYS A 85 2.63 4.46 -17.81
C LYS A 85 1.41 5.38 -17.66
N ASP A 86 0.93 5.59 -16.44
CA ASP A 86 -0.17 6.52 -16.16
C ASP A 86 0.28 7.99 -16.25
N LYS A 87 1.57 8.28 -15.96
CA LYS A 87 2.16 9.60 -16.24
C LYS A 87 2.44 9.80 -17.72
N ASP A 88 3.06 8.81 -18.35
CA ASP A 88 3.37 8.83 -19.77
C ASP A 88 2.20 8.23 -20.55
N LYS A 89 1.20 9.06 -20.92
CA LYS A 89 0.32 8.77 -22.08
C LYS A 89 1.13 8.75 -23.39
N VAL A 90 2.27 8.05 -23.42
CA VAL A 90 3.19 7.92 -24.53
C VAL A 90 3.30 6.43 -24.83
N SER A 91 2.35 5.97 -25.64
CA SER A 91 2.49 4.73 -26.40
C SER A 91 3.73 4.83 -27.29
N GLY A 92 4.88 4.31 -26.83
CA GLY A 92 6.08 4.21 -27.68
C GLY A 92 7.45 4.27 -27.00
N VAL A 93 7.56 4.45 -25.69
CA VAL A 93 8.88 4.47 -25.02
C VAL A 93 9.31 3.05 -24.65
N ASN A 94 10.53 2.67 -25.05
CA ASN A 94 11.10 1.34 -24.82
C ASN A 94 11.42 1.16 -23.32
N GLU A 95 11.03 0.02 -22.74
CA GLU A 95 11.16 -0.28 -21.30
C GLU A 95 12.60 -0.10 -20.79
N LYS A 96 13.60 -0.44 -21.63
CA LYS A 96 15.02 -0.28 -21.31
C LYS A 96 15.46 1.18 -21.13
N ASP A 97 14.87 2.10 -21.88
CA ASP A 97 15.21 3.53 -21.78
C ASP A 97 14.61 4.15 -20.53
N LEU A 98 13.45 3.65 -20.09
CA LEU A 98 12.83 4.04 -18.82
C LEU A 98 13.65 3.54 -17.64
N VAL A 99 14.11 2.28 -17.68
CA VAL A 99 14.97 1.70 -16.63
C VAL A 99 16.28 2.49 -16.49
N ARG A 100 16.94 2.83 -17.60
CA ARG A 100 18.20 3.59 -17.54
C ARG A 100 18.02 4.99 -16.96
N LYS A 101 16.95 5.70 -17.34
CA LYS A 101 16.64 7.02 -16.74
C LYS A 101 16.34 6.93 -15.26
N LEU A 102 15.68 5.85 -14.84
CA LEU A 102 15.38 5.61 -13.44
C LEU A 102 16.66 5.41 -12.63
N GLU A 103 17.60 4.61 -13.13
CA GLU A 103 18.89 4.37 -12.48
C GLU A 103 19.73 5.65 -12.35
N GLU A 104 19.78 6.47 -13.41
CA GLU A 104 20.48 7.76 -13.40
C GLU A 104 19.89 8.74 -12.36
N GLU A 105 18.57 8.74 -12.17
CA GLU A 105 17.89 9.59 -11.18
C GLU A 105 18.14 9.12 -9.74
N ILE A 106 18.12 7.80 -9.49
CA ILE A 106 18.41 7.21 -8.17
C ILE A 106 19.84 7.54 -7.71
N GLU A 107 20.83 7.47 -8.61
CA GLU A 107 22.22 7.76 -8.28
C GLU A 107 22.45 9.24 -7.93
N ALA A 108 21.74 10.14 -8.62
CA ALA A 108 21.79 11.57 -8.33
C ALA A 108 21.22 11.90 -6.95
N ASP A 109 20.08 11.30 -6.59
CA ASP A 109 19.43 11.52 -5.30
C ASP A 109 20.29 10.98 -4.14
N LEU A 110 20.86 9.78 -4.28
CA LEU A 110 21.79 9.21 -3.29
C LEU A 110 23.03 10.07 -3.07
N LYS A 111 23.56 10.67 -4.14
CA LYS A 111 24.70 11.57 -4.05
C LYS A 111 24.36 12.88 -3.35
N SER A 112 23.14 13.38 -3.54
CA SER A 112 22.66 14.58 -2.85
C SER A 112 22.47 14.36 -1.35
N LEU A 113 21.95 13.19 -0.95
CA LEU A 113 21.76 12.80 0.45
C LEU A 113 23.10 12.61 1.18
N LYS A 114 24.08 11.98 0.52
CA LYS A 114 25.43 11.75 1.08
C LYS A 114 26.28 13.02 1.20
N GLY A 115 25.96 14.08 0.45
CA GLY A 115 26.63 15.38 0.53
C GLY A 115 26.21 16.20 1.75
N SER A 116 24.96 16.08 2.21
CA SER A 116 24.45 16.83 3.35
C SER A 116 24.97 16.34 4.70
N ASP A 117 25.38 15.08 4.82
CA ASP A 117 25.95 14.52 6.07
C ASP A 117 27.43 14.88 6.28
N ALA A 118 28.11 15.47 5.28
CA ALA A 118 29.54 15.80 5.37
C ALA A 118 29.82 17.22 5.89
N ASP A 119 28.83 18.12 5.90
CA ASP A 119 29.00 19.53 6.26
C ASP A 119 28.58 19.88 7.70
N GLU A 120 28.11 18.92 8.51
CA GLU A 120 27.77 19.14 9.94
C GLU A 120 28.87 18.70 10.94
N LEU A 121 30.05 18.29 10.48
CA LEU A 121 31.20 17.94 11.34
C LEU A 121 32.46 18.79 11.11
N GLY A 122 32.31 19.98 10.50
CA GLY A 122 33.41 20.96 10.30
C GLY A 122 33.42 22.09 11.32
#